data_AF-A0A1F1A8J0-F1
#
_entry.id   AF-A0A1F1A8J0-F1
#
_cell.length_a   1.000
_cell.length_b   1.000
_cell.length_c   1.000
_cell.angle_alpha   90.00
_cell.angle_beta   90.00
_cell.angle_gamma   90.00
#
_symmetry.space_group_name_H-M   'P 1'
#
loop_
_entity.id
_entity.type
_entity.pdbx_description
1 polymer ?
#
loop_
_entity_poly.entity_id
_entity_poly.type
_entity_poly.pdbx_seq_one_letter_code
_entity_poly.pdbx_strand_id
1 'polypeptide(L)'
;MKGRIGEEKMKRRLELFLIILLPILGLVFLGGKIMNLTKRPEQKVTASSSKKVVQKSEEEIKKEQIAFLKEHEQEIVDYVRAQNSKIESVQIDWTDVRWSDGGFLFPDYSIEVYGTVNHIEDSGWSASMPINDDDSIDLKKISIFNHITIGEEILE
;
A
#
# COMPACT_ATOMS: atom_id res chain seq x y z
N MET A 1 32.03 -61.01 -42.01
CA MET A 1 31.28 -60.59 -40.80
C MET A 1 31.49 -59.10 -40.56
N LYS A 2 30.61 -58.23 -41.08
CA LYS A 2 30.70 -56.76 -40.86
C LYS A 2 29.33 -56.04 -40.90
N GLY A 3 28.26 -56.76 -40.58
CA GLY A 3 26.87 -56.24 -40.59
C GLY A 3 26.23 -56.05 -39.21
N ARG A 4 26.56 -56.87 -38.20
CA ARG A 4 25.86 -56.81 -36.89
C ARG A 4 26.33 -55.69 -35.95
N ILE A 5 27.58 -55.21 -36.09
CA ILE A 5 28.16 -54.21 -35.17
C ILE A 5 27.56 -52.81 -35.42
N GLY A 6 27.20 -52.50 -36.67
CA GLY A 6 26.57 -51.22 -37.02
C GLY A 6 25.11 -51.13 -36.54
N GLU A 7 24.36 -52.22 -36.64
CA GLU A 7 22.97 -52.30 -36.17
C GLU A 7 22.86 -52.19 -34.65
N GLU A 8 23.70 -52.90 -33.90
CA GLU A 8 23.78 -52.78 -32.44
C GLU A 8 24.12 -51.35 -32.01
N LYS A 9 25.06 -50.69 -32.68
CA LYS A 9 25.45 -49.31 -32.38
C LYS A 9 24.34 -48.30 -32.69
N MET A 10 23.56 -48.54 -33.75
CA MET A 10 22.42 -47.70 -34.13
C MET A 10 21.22 -47.91 -33.19
N LYS A 11 20.93 -49.16 -32.82
CA LYS A 11 19.90 -49.50 -31.81
C LYS A 11 20.24 -48.89 -30.46
N ARG A 12 21.49 -49.01 -30.00
CA ARG A 12 21.93 -48.43 -28.72
C ARG A 12 21.85 -46.89 -28.72
N ARG A 13 22.09 -46.25 -29.88
CA ARG A 13 21.88 -44.78 -30.05
C ARG A 13 20.40 -44.39 -30.07
N LEU A 14 19.53 -45.21 -30.69
CA LEU A 14 18.08 -45.01 -30.70
C LEU A 14 17.48 -45.16 -29.30
N GLU A 15 17.92 -46.18 -28.55
CA GLU A 15 17.51 -46.40 -27.15
C GLU A 15 17.94 -45.24 -26.25
N LEU A 16 19.18 -44.74 -26.38
CA LEU A 16 19.63 -43.54 -25.66
C LEU A 16 18.80 -42.31 -26.00
N PHE A 17 18.41 -42.14 -27.27
CA PHE A 17 17.56 -41.02 -27.69
C PHE A 17 16.15 -41.13 -27.10
N LEU A 18 15.57 -42.33 -27.07
CA LEU A 18 14.25 -42.58 -26.47
C LEU A 18 14.26 -42.39 -24.95
N ILE A 19 15.32 -42.81 -24.23
CA ILE A 19 15.46 -42.62 -22.78
C ILE A 19 15.50 -41.13 -22.40
N ILE A 20 16.10 -40.27 -23.23
CA ILE A 20 16.16 -38.83 -22.97
C ILE A 20 14.87 -38.13 -23.38
N LEU A 21 14.23 -38.57 -24.47
CA LEU A 21 13.05 -37.90 -25.03
C LEU A 21 11.74 -38.26 -24.29
N LEU A 22 11.58 -39.50 -23.84
CA LEU A 22 10.40 -39.98 -23.10
C LEU A 22 10.11 -39.20 -21.79
N PRO A 23 11.08 -38.89 -20.91
CA PRO A 23 10.81 -38.13 -19.69
C PRO A 23 10.43 -36.67 -19.96
N ILE A 24 10.99 -36.04 -21.00
CA ILE A 24 10.65 -34.67 -21.40
C ILE A 24 9.21 -34.59 -21.92
N LEU A 25 8.79 -35.58 -22.72
CA LEU A 25 7.40 -35.69 -23.16
C LEU A 25 6.44 -35.97 -21.99
N GLY A 26 6.86 -36.77 -21.01
CA GLY A 26 6.10 -37.03 -19.78
C GLY A 26 5.89 -35.79 -18.90
N LEU A 27 6.89 -34.92 -18.79
CA LEU A 27 6.80 -33.65 -18.06
C LEU A 27 5.79 -32.67 -18.70
N VAL A 28 5.70 -32.64 -20.03
CA VAL A 28 4.72 -31.80 -20.75
C VAL A 28 3.29 -32.33 -20.56
N PHE A 29 3.11 -33.65 -20.43
CA PHE A 29 1.78 -34.26 -20.22
C PHE A 29 1.31 -34.27 -18.75
N LEU A 30 2.22 -34.14 -17.78
CA LEU A 30 1.90 -34.00 -16.35
C LEU A 30 1.71 -32.53 -15.89
N GLY A 31 1.97 -31.55 -16.78
CA GLY A 31 1.77 -30.11 -16.53
C GLY A 31 0.38 -29.57 -16.87
N GLY A 32 -0.63 -30.44 -17.01
CA GLY A 32 -1.95 -30.10 -17.55
C GLY A 32 -3.12 -30.27 -16.58
N LYS A 33 -3.05 -29.70 -15.37
CA LYS A 33 -4.24 -29.30 -14.60
C LYS A 33 -3.84 -28.39 -13.44
N ILE A 34 -3.98 -27.08 -13.62
CA ILE A 34 -4.06 -26.16 -12.49
C ILE A 34 -5.42 -26.43 -11.82
N MET A 35 -5.42 -27.33 -10.86
CA MET A 35 -6.55 -27.49 -9.96
C MET A 35 -6.57 -26.23 -9.09
N ASN A 36 -7.50 -25.32 -9.36
CA ASN A 36 -7.75 -24.16 -8.51
C ASN A 36 -8.30 -24.66 -7.16
N LEU A 37 -7.40 -25.03 -6.23
CA LEU A 37 -7.71 -25.39 -4.86
C LEU A 37 -7.32 -24.23 -3.95
N THR A 38 -8.27 -23.31 -3.78
CA THR A 38 -8.83 -22.84 -2.50
C THR A 38 -9.53 -21.51 -2.78
N LYS A 39 -10.75 -21.57 -3.33
CA LYS A 39 -11.74 -20.57 -2.92
C LYS A 39 -12.02 -20.85 -1.45
N ARG A 40 -11.43 -20.07 -0.54
CA ARG A 40 -12.08 -19.84 0.76
C ARG A 40 -13.53 -19.47 0.43
N PRO A 41 -14.53 -20.01 1.13
CA PRO A 41 -15.90 -19.62 0.89
C PRO A 41 -15.95 -18.11 1.13
N GLU A 42 -16.10 -17.34 0.05
CA GLU A 42 -16.74 -16.03 0.16
C GLU A 42 -18.03 -16.33 0.89
N GLN A 43 -18.02 -16.01 2.17
CA GLN A 43 -19.18 -16.09 3.00
C GLN A 43 -20.17 -15.16 2.30
N LYS A 44 -21.13 -15.78 1.61
CA LYS A 44 -22.37 -15.15 1.17
C LYS A 44 -22.97 -14.47 2.39
N VAL A 45 -22.57 -13.23 2.63
CA VAL A 45 -23.45 -12.27 3.26
C VAL A 45 -24.37 -11.83 2.14
N THR A 46 -25.45 -12.58 2.00
CA THR A 46 -26.72 -12.02 1.56
C THR A 46 -27.04 -10.83 2.45
N ALA A 47 -26.53 -9.66 2.10
CA ALA A 47 -27.16 -8.40 2.42
C ALA A 47 -27.68 -7.87 1.10
N SER A 48 -28.94 -8.21 0.81
CA SER A 48 -29.75 -7.37 -0.05
C SER A 48 -29.82 -5.99 0.58
N SER A 49 -28.95 -5.09 0.16
CA SER A 49 -29.22 -3.67 0.28
C SER A 49 -28.84 -3.05 -1.04
N SER A 50 -29.81 -3.09 -1.95
CA SER A 50 -29.91 -2.17 -3.08
C SER A 50 -30.08 -0.74 -2.55
N LYS A 51 -29.12 -0.24 -1.77
CA LYS A 51 -28.98 1.18 -1.55
C LYS A 51 -28.09 1.61 -2.70
N LYS A 52 -28.69 2.31 -3.66
CA LYS A 52 -27.98 3.16 -4.61
C LYS A 52 -27.25 4.21 -3.77
N VAL A 53 -26.15 3.83 -3.14
CA VAL A 53 -25.17 4.74 -2.60
C VAL A 53 -24.63 5.41 -3.84
N VAL A 54 -24.97 6.68 -4.01
CA VAL A 54 -24.30 7.55 -4.97
C VAL A 54 -22.83 7.41 -4.63
N GLN A 55 -22.05 6.74 -5.49
CA GLN A 55 -20.60 6.69 -5.34
C GLN A 55 -20.14 8.13 -5.43
N LYS A 56 -19.70 8.70 -4.31
CA LYS A 56 -19.09 10.02 -4.28
C LYS A 56 -17.86 9.96 -5.16
N SER A 57 -17.59 11.04 -5.89
CA SER A 57 -16.34 11.15 -6.62
C SER A 57 -15.16 11.27 -5.63
N GLU A 58 -13.96 10.87 -6.08
CA GLU A 58 -12.74 11.02 -5.28
C GLU A 58 -12.52 12.48 -4.83
N GLU A 59 -12.84 13.44 -5.70
CA GLU A 59 -12.75 14.87 -5.37
C GLU A 59 -13.73 15.29 -4.26
N GLU A 60 -14.94 14.73 -4.24
CA GLU A 60 -15.93 14.99 -3.18
C GLU A 60 -15.44 14.41 -1.85
N ILE A 61 -14.90 13.19 -1.86
CA ILE A 61 -14.32 12.54 -0.68
C ILE A 61 -13.17 13.39 -0.12
N LYS A 62 -12.22 13.82 -0.97
CA LYS A 62 -11.09 14.67 -0.56
C LYS A 62 -11.55 16.01 0.04
N LYS A 63 -12.61 16.62 -0.51
CA LYS A 63 -13.19 17.85 0.05
C LYS A 63 -13.82 17.64 1.43
N GLU A 64 -14.55 16.54 1.62
CA GLU A 64 -15.13 16.19 2.92
C GLU A 64 -14.04 15.91 3.96
N GLN A 65 -12.97 15.22 3.55
CA GLN A 65 -11.82 14.95 4.38
C GLN A 65 -11.10 16.24 4.84
N ILE A 66 -10.83 17.18 3.92
CA ILE A 66 -10.26 18.49 4.30
C ILE A 66 -11.21 19.25 5.24
N ALA A 67 -12.52 19.22 4.97
CA ALA A 67 -13.49 19.89 5.82
C ALA A 67 -13.50 19.30 7.25
N PHE A 68 -13.45 17.98 7.37
CA PHE A 68 -13.31 17.27 8.64
C PHE A 68 -12.02 17.69 9.37
N LEU A 69 -10.88 17.70 8.70
CA LEU A 69 -9.62 18.13 9.32
C LEU A 69 -9.66 19.58 9.81
N LYS A 70 -10.31 20.49 9.08
CA LYS A 70 -10.51 21.88 9.49
C LYS A 70 -11.45 22.02 10.69
N GLU A 71 -12.50 21.20 10.76
CA GLU A 71 -13.37 21.14 11.95
C GLU A 71 -12.61 20.65 13.18
N HIS A 72 -11.63 19.77 12.98
CA HIS A 72 -10.76 19.21 14.01
C HIS A 72 -9.39 19.89 14.11
N GLU A 73 -9.24 21.12 13.61
CA GLU A 73 -7.96 21.85 13.57
C GLU A 73 -7.30 21.93 14.96
N GLN A 74 -8.10 22.19 16.01
CA GLN A 74 -7.58 22.33 17.37
C GLN A 74 -6.97 21.02 17.90
N GLU A 75 -7.52 19.85 17.54
CA GLU A 75 -7.00 18.54 17.94
C GLU A 75 -5.63 18.28 17.32
N ILE A 76 -5.46 18.67 16.05
CA ILE A 76 -4.17 18.59 15.33
C ILE A 76 -3.17 19.57 15.94
N VAL A 77 -3.58 20.82 16.17
CA VAL A 77 -2.74 21.87 16.79
C VAL A 77 -2.25 21.43 18.17
N ASP A 78 -3.13 20.88 19.00
CA ASP A 78 -2.79 20.43 20.35
C ASP A 78 -1.84 19.23 20.31
N TYR A 79 -2.06 18.30 19.38
CA TYR A 79 -1.15 17.17 19.16
C TYR A 79 0.26 17.63 18.76
N VAL A 80 0.39 18.57 17.82
CA VAL A 80 1.68 19.10 17.36
C VAL A 80 2.36 19.89 18.47
N ARG A 81 1.61 20.74 19.20
CA ARG A 81 2.14 21.50 20.34
C ARG A 81 2.69 20.57 21.43
N ALA A 82 2.04 19.43 21.67
CA ALA A 82 2.48 18.47 22.67
C ALA A 82 3.82 17.76 22.33
N GLN A 83 4.30 17.85 21.08
CA GLN A 83 5.54 17.20 20.66
C GLN A 83 6.79 17.89 21.21
N ASN A 84 6.73 19.20 21.46
CA ASN A 84 7.84 19.95 22.03
C ASN A 84 7.36 21.11 22.91
N SER A 85 7.87 21.18 24.15
CA SER A 85 7.53 22.24 25.11
C SER A 85 7.88 23.68 24.68
N LYS A 86 8.75 23.85 23.68
CA LYS A 86 9.12 25.16 23.09
C LYS A 86 8.12 25.66 22.03
N ILE A 87 7.10 24.86 21.70
CA ILE A 87 6.05 25.26 20.75
C ILE A 87 5.00 26.07 21.50
N GLU A 88 4.93 27.35 21.18
CA GLU A 88 3.95 28.30 21.71
C GLU A 88 2.72 28.39 20.79
N SER A 89 2.93 28.31 19.47
CA SER A 89 1.85 28.34 18.48
C SER A 89 2.15 27.40 17.31
N VAL A 90 1.08 26.91 16.68
CA VAL A 90 1.12 26.04 15.51
C VAL A 90 0.26 26.68 14.43
N GLN A 91 0.76 26.71 13.21
CA GLN A 91 0.05 27.19 12.03
C GLN A 91 -0.05 26.03 11.04
N ILE A 92 -1.26 25.70 10.59
CA ILE A 92 -1.48 24.68 9.55
C ILE A 92 -1.53 25.36 8.18
N ASP A 93 -0.76 24.83 7.23
CA ASP A 93 -0.86 25.22 5.82
C ASP A 93 -1.94 24.38 5.11
N TRP A 94 -3.17 24.91 5.09
CA TRP A 94 -4.28 24.28 4.37
C TRP A 94 -4.17 24.35 2.83
N THR A 95 -3.15 25.03 2.29
CA THR A 95 -2.88 25.06 0.85
C THR A 95 -2.03 23.88 0.39
N ASP A 96 -1.31 23.23 1.32
CA ASP A 96 -0.53 22.02 1.08
C ASP A 96 -1.07 20.85 1.91
N VAL A 97 -2.06 20.17 1.35
CA VAL A 97 -2.62 18.93 1.89
C VAL A 97 -2.41 17.83 0.86
N ARG A 98 -1.83 16.70 1.28
CA ARG A 98 -1.46 15.61 0.37
C ARG A 98 -2.11 14.31 0.81
N TRP A 99 -2.42 13.46 -0.17
CA TRP A 99 -2.94 12.12 0.07
C TRP A 99 -1.87 11.13 -0.33
N SER A 100 -1.64 10.15 0.53
CA SER A 100 -0.80 9.00 0.25
C SER A 100 -1.71 7.81 0.00
N ASP A 101 -1.52 7.15 -1.15
CA ASP A 101 -2.23 5.91 -1.51
C ASP A 101 -1.69 4.67 -0.77
N GLY A 102 -0.85 4.91 0.24
CA GLY A 102 -0.03 3.87 0.85
C GLY A 102 1.07 3.38 -0.10
N GLY A 103 1.98 2.59 0.44
CA GLY A 103 3.06 1.95 -0.28
C GLY A 103 3.36 0.58 0.30
N PHE A 104 4.26 -0.17 -0.33
CA PHE A 104 4.64 -1.50 0.13
C PHE A 104 5.13 -1.52 1.60
N LEU A 105 5.76 -0.44 2.06
CA LEU A 105 6.26 -0.30 3.44
C LEU A 105 5.25 0.34 4.40
N PHE A 106 4.23 1.06 3.88
CA PHE A 106 3.22 1.77 4.66
C PHE A 106 1.84 1.52 4.02
N PRO A 107 1.15 0.43 4.39
CA PRO A 107 -0.06 0.01 3.69
C PRO A 107 -1.25 0.96 3.88
N ASP A 108 -1.15 1.89 4.82
CA ASP A 108 -2.27 2.73 5.23
C ASP A 108 -2.36 3.97 4.33
N TYR A 109 -3.53 4.14 3.73
CA TYR A 109 -3.93 5.40 3.11
C TYR A 109 -3.90 6.49 4.17
N SER A 110 -3.38 7.68 3.83
CA SER A 110 -3.30 8.77 4.81
C SER A 110 -3.40 10.14 4.16
N ILE A 111 -3.75 11.12 4.98
CA ILE A 111 -3.67 12.53 4.65
C ILE A 111 -2.47 13.11 5.40
N GLU A 112 -1.64 13.84 4.68
CA GLU A 112 -0.52 14.58 5.22
C GLU A 112 -0.86 16.07 5.24
N VAL A 113 -0.68 16.68 6.40
CA VAL A 113 -0.79 18.13 6.58
C VAL A 113 0.55 18.69 7.04
N TYR A 114 0.80 19.93 6.62
CA TYR A 114 2.06 20.63 6.84
C TYR A 114 1.80 21.95 7.54
N GLY A 115 2.85 22.54 8.09
CA GLY A 115 2.73 23.85 8.71
C GLY A 115 4.01 24.35 9.33
N THR A 116 3.86 25.47 10.04
CA THR A 116 4.93 26.14 10.77
C THR A 116 4.60 26.20 12.26
N VAL A 117 5.58 26.57 13.07
CA VAL A 117 5.44 26.81 14.50
C VAL A 117 5.94 28.20 14.88
N ASN A 118 5.42 28.75 15.97
CA ASN A 118 5.89 30.00 16.58
C ASN A 118 5.90 31.21 15.64
N HIS A 119 5.14 31.20 14.54
CA HIS A 119 5.18 32.20 13.47
C HIS A 119 6.58 32.37 12.84
N ILE A 120 7.37 31.30 12.82
CA ILE A 120 8.70 31.27 12.20
C ILE A 120 8.53 30.69 10.79
N GLU A 121 8.73 31.53 9.76
CA GLU A 121 8.55 31.12 8.36
C GLU A 121 9.45 29.95 7.95
N ASP A 122 10.67 29.89 8.49
CA ASP A 122 11.65 28.83 8.22
C ASP A 122 11.46 27.60 9.10
N SER A 123 10.36 27.51 9.87
CA SER A 123 10.04 26.32 10.65
C SER A 123 9.16 25.35 9.88
N GLY A 124 9.21 24.07 10.24
CA GLY A 124 8.43 23.05 9.56
C GLY A 124 8.00 21.92 10.47
N TRP A 125 6.79 21.43 10.23
CA TRP A 125 6.32 20.15 10.75
C TRP A 125 5.41 19.48 9.71
N SER A 126 5.28 18.16 9.82
CA SER A 126 4.30 17.40 9.05
C SER A 126 3.67 16.32 9.92
N ALA A 127 2.36 16.13 9.74
CA ALA A 127 1.61 15.09 10.41
C ALA A 127 0.86 14.24 9.38
N SER A 128 0.83 12.93 9.61
CA SER A 128 0.07 11.95 8.84
C SER A 128 -1.11 11.45 9.66
N MET A 129 -2.29 11.44 9.05
CA MET A 129 -3.54 10.95 9.60
C MET A 129 -4.08 9.80 8.73
N PRO A 130 -4.17 8.58 9.27
CA PRO A 130 -4.69 7.43 8.52
C PRO A 130 -6.15 7.59 8.10
N ILE A 131 -6.45 7.08 6.92
CA ILE A 131 -7.79 6.96 6.35
C ILE A 131 -8.22 5.49 6.46
N ASN A 132 -9.42 5.24 6.97
CA ASN A 132 -10.04 3.92 7.03
C ASN A 132 -10.69 3.53 5.70
N ASP A 133 -11.06 2.26 5.54
CA ASP A 133 -11.72 1.73 4.34
C ASP A 133 -13.06 2.42 3.99
N ASP A 134 -13.68 3.13 4.94
CA ASP A 134 -14.92 3.90 4.76
C ASP A 134 -14.68 5.41 4.50
N ASP A 135 -13.45 5.77 4.10
CA ASP A 135 -12.96 7.14 3.85
C ASP A 135 -12.88 8.05 5.09
N SER A 136 -13.20 7.53 6.29
CA SER A 136 -13.09 8.27 7.54
C SER A 136 -11.65 8.42 8.02
N ILE A 137 -11.35 9.52 8.71
CA ILE A 137 -10.01 9.82 9.22
C ILE A 137 -9.91 9.42 10.70
N ASP A 138 -8.83 8.72 11.08
CA ASP A 138 -8.56 8.31 12.46
C ASP A 138 -7.59 9.28 13.16
N LEU A 139 -8.14 10.33 13.78
CA LEU A 139 -7.36 11.33 14.53
C LEU A 139 -6.64 10.76 15.77
N LYS A 140 -7.01 9.57 16.25
CA LYS A 140 -6.29 8.92 17.36
C LYS A 140 -4.95 8.35 16.93
N LYS A 141 -4.71 8.26 15.63
CA LYS A 141 -3.48 7.74 15.03
C LYS A 141 -2.70 8.82 14.28
N ILE A 142 -2.87 10.10 14.65
CA ILE A 142 -1.99 11.16 14.15
C ILE A 142 -0.54 10.78 14.49
N SER A 143 0.34 10.95 13.51
CA SER A 143 1.77 10.68 13.65
C SER A 143 2.58 11.80 13.01
N ILE A 144 3.67 12.20 13.66
CA ILE A 144 4.66 13.09 13.06
C ILE A 144 5.60 12.28 12.17
N PHE A 145 5.76 12.68 10.90
CA PHE A 145 6.60 11.95 9.94
C PHE A 145 8.09 12.34 10.06
N ASN A 146 8.37 13.61 10.34
CA ASN A 146 9.72 14.18 10.48
C ASN A 146 9.84 15.00 11.76
N HIS A 147 11.06 15.15 12.28
CA HIS A 147 11.30 16.10 13.36
C HIS A 147 10.78 17.50 13.02
N ILE A 148 10.25 18.20 14.02
CA ILE A 148 9.89 19.62 13.88
C ILE A 148 11.20 20.40 13.78
N THR A 149 11.34 21.26 12.77
CA THR A 149 12.60 21.98 12.51
C THR A 149 12.42 23.49 12.51
N ILE A 150 13.53 24.20 12.71
CA ILE A 150 13.73 25.62 12.37
C ILE A 150 14.95 25.68 11.46
N GLY A 151 14.74 26.03 10.19
CA GLY A 151 15.69 25.83 9.11
C GLY A 151 16.07 24.37 8.97
N GLU A 152 17.37 24.11 8.99
CA GLU A 152 17.93 22.75 8.95
C GLU A 152 18.10 22.10 10.34
N GLU A 153 17.81 22.84 11.42
CA GLU A 153 18.01 22.39 12.79
C GLU A 153 16.73 21.79 13.38
N ILE A 154 16.88 20.67 14.10
CA ILE A 154 15.79 20.06 14.84
C ILE A 154 15.44 20.95 16.04
N LEU A 155 14.15 21.21 16.22
CA LEU A 155 13.64 21.85 17.41
C LEU A 155 13.67 20.83 18.57
N GLU A 156 14.73 20.92 19.38
CA GLU A 156 14.94 20.11 20.60
C GLU A 156 14.14 20.61 21.81
#